data_AF-A0A915I356-F1
#
_entry.id   AF-A0A915I356-F1
#
_cell.length_a   1.000
_cell.length_b   1.000
_cell.length_c   1.000
_cell.angle_alpha   90.00
_cell.angle_beta   90.00
_cell.angle_gamma   90.00
#
_symmetry.space_group_name_H-M   'P 1'
#
loop_
_entity.id
_entity.type
_entity.pdbx_description
1 polymer ?
#
loop_
_entity_poly.entity_id
_entity_poly.type
_entity_poly.pdbx_seq_one_letter_code
_entity_poly.pdbx_strand_id
1 'polypeptide(L)'
;MPEHNPAPQPERGIYGFVLYLTAIFCLVIYLTWAFLPSSLLEILGFTYLPQKYWAIALPIYSCVTLICFEIFMFGYNLTNEDALESMERVDNDFGIHGLNHNAQIENSKADFLKDEKEVGQKHGV
;
A
#
# COMPACT_ATOMS: atom_id res chain seq x y z
N MET A 1 3.14 4.78 22.51
CA MET A 1 3.11 4.16 21.17
C MET A 1 4.05 4.97 20.29
N PRO A 2 4.93 4.35 19.48
CA PRO A 2 5.80 5.10 18.57
C PRO A 2 4.93 5.87 17.58
N GLU A 3 5.21 7.16 17.42
CA GLU A 3 4.46 8.05 16.54
C GLU A 3 4.77 7.70 15.09
N HIS A 4 3.74 7.23 14.35
CA HIS A 4 3.86 6.92 12.93
C HIS A 4 3.92 8.24 12.14
N ASN A 5 5.10 8.85 12.09
CA ASN A 5 5.32 10.05 11.31
C ASN A 5 5.50 9.66 9.81
N PRO A 6 4.69 10.21 8.89
CA PRO A 6 4.82 9.98 7.45
C PRO A 6 6.02 10.71 6.82
N ALA A 7 6.72 11.57 7.58
CA ALA A 7 7.90 12.27 7.09
C ALA A 7 9.02 11.30 6.68
N PRO A 8 9.76 11.58 5.59
CA PRO A 8 10.91 10.78 5.18
C PRO A 8 12.00 10.87 6.26
N GLN A 9 12.06 9.85 7.11
CA GLN A 9 13.08 9.76 8.15
C GLN A 9 14.40 9.28 7.53
N PRO A 10 15.54 9.89 7.87
CA PRO A 10 16.86 9.47 7.36
C PRO A 10 17.13 7.99 7.60
N GLU A 11 16.69 7.45 8.75
CA GLU A 11 16.82 6.04 9.12
C GLU A 11 16.17 5.09 8.12
N ARG A 12 15.04 5.48 7.49
CA ARG A 12 14.37 4.65 6.47
C ARG A 12 15.17 4.56 5.17
N GLY A 13 15.96 5.59 4.85
CA GLY A 13 16.80 5.62 3.65
C GLY A 13 18.05 4.74 3.75
N ILE A 14 18.56 4.50 4.96
CA ILE A 14 19.78 3.71 5.19
C ILE A 14 19.58 2.26 4.75
N TYR A 15 18.42 1.67 5.03
CA TYR A 15 18.12 0.29 4.64
C TYR A 15 18.16 0.10 3.12
N GLY A 16 17.58 1.03 2.37
CA GLY A 16 17.60 1.00 0.91
C GLY A 16 19.02 1.17 0.35
N PHE A 17 19.82 2.05 0.96
CA PHE A 17 21.22 2.27 0.56
C PHE A 17 22.08 1.03 0.81
N VAL A 18 21.99 0.42 1.99
CA VAL A 18 22.72 -0.82 2.31
C VAL A 18 22.27 -1.94 1.37
N LEU A 19 20.96 -2.10 1.17
CA LEU A 19 20.41 -3.09 0.23
C LEU A 19 20.94 -2.89 -1.19
N TYR A 20 21.02 -1.64 -1.66
CA TYR A 20 21.55 -1.31 -2.99
C TYR A 20 23.02 -1.70 -3.13
N LEU A 21 23.86 -1.36 -2.16
CA LEU A 21 25.28 -1.74 -2.18
C LEU A 21 25.45 -3.26 -2.14
N THR A 22 24.70 -3.95 -1.27
CA THR A 22 24.72 -5.41 -1.18
C THR A 22 24.22 -6.05 -2.47
N ALA A 23 23.16 -5.52 -3.09
CA ALA A 23 22.62 -6.04 -4.34
C ALA A 23 23.63 -5.93 -5.48
N ILE A 24 24.31 -4.78 -5.63
CA ILE A 24 25.36 -4.61 -6.65
C ILE A 24 26.51 -5.58 -6.38
N PHE A 25 26.97 -5.68 -5.15
CA PHE A 25 28.07 -6.57 -4.78
C PHE A 25 27.74 -8.04 -5.11
N CYS A 26 26.55 -8.50 -4.70
CA CYS A 26 26.06 -9.84 -5.03
C CYS A 26 25.91 -10.04 -6.55
N LEU A 27 25.41 -9.03 -7.28
CA LEU A 27 25.25 -9.10 -8.72
C LEU A 27 26.60 -9.26 -9.42
N VAL A 28 27.63 -8.51 -9.03
CA VAL A 28 28.98 -8.63 -9.61
C VAL A 28 29.57 -10.02 -9.39
N ILE A 29 29.42 -10.58 -8.19
CA ILE A 29 29.87 -11.95 -7.89
C ILE A 29 29.12 -12.95 -8.75
N TYR A 30 27.79 -12.81 -8.82
CA TYR A 30 26.94 -13.69 -9.61
C TYR A 30 27.25 -13.63 -11.11
N LEU A 31 27.46 -12.44 -11.68
CA LEU A 31 27.84 -12.27 -13.08
C LEU A 31 29.23 -12.87 -13.34
N THR A 32 30.19 -12.62 -12.44
CA THR A 32 31.54 -13.20 -12.54
C THR A 32 31.45 -14.72 -12.58
N TRP A 33 30.66 -15.33 -11.70
CA TRP A 33 30.42 -16.76 -11.69
C TRP A 33 29.69 -17.28 -12.94
N ALA A 34 28.63 -16.59 -13.38
CA ALA A 34 27.79 -17.02 -14.50
C ALA A 34 28.53 -16.96 -15.85
N PHE A 35 29.33 -15.92 -16.07
CA PHE A 35 29.99 -15.67 -17.36
C PHE A 35 31.39 -16.29 -17.46
N LEU A 36 32.12 -16.51 -16.36
CA LEU A 36 33.45 -17.14 -16.46
C LEU A 36 33.35 -18.63 -16.86
N PRO A 37 34.22 -19.11 -17.77
CA PRO A 37 34.36 -20.54 -18.05
C PRO A 37 34.85 -21.31 -16.82
N SER A 38 34.42 -22.57 -16.66
CA SER A 38 34.74 -23.41 -15.50
C SER A 38 36.23 -23.56 -15.25
N SER A 39 37.04 -23.59 -16.31
CA SER A 39 38.50 -23.65 -16.21
C SER A 39 39.11 -22.45 -15.47
N LEU A 40 38.58 -21.24 -15.66
CA LEU A 40 39.04 -20.05 -14.93
C LEU A 40 38.57 -20.06 -13.48
N LEU A 41 37.37 -20.58 -13.22
CA LEU A 41 36.83 -20.74 -11.86
C LEU A 41 37.63 -21.78 -11.06
N GLU A 42 38.05 -22.86 -11.70
CA GLU A 42 38.91 -23.90 -11.10
C GLU A 42 40.30 -23.35 -10.72
N ILE A 43 40.89 -22.50 -11.57
CA ILE A 43 42.16 -21.80 -11.26
C ILE A 43 41.98 -20.84 -10.07
N LEU A 44 40.81 -20.21 -9.97
CA LEU A 44 40.45 -19.31 -8.88
C LEU A 44 40.12 -20.06 -7.56
N GLY A 45 40.13 -21.41 -7.57
CA GLY A 45 39.89 -22.26 -6.41
C GLY A 45 38.43 -22.68 -6.18
N PHE A 46 37.53 -22.41 -7.14
CA PHE A 46 36.11 -22.77 -7.04
C PHE A 46 35.81 -24.06 -7.83
N THR A 47 36.17 -25.21 -7.26
CA THR A 47 36.09 -26.52 -7.95
C THR A 47 34.73 -27.23 -7.84
N TYR A 48 33.85 -26.80 -6.93
CA TYR A 48 32.59 -27.49 -6.60
C TYR A 48 31.33 -26.62 -6.74
N LEU A 49 31.33 -25.73 -7.73
CA LEU A 49 30.16 -24.90 -8.00
C LEU A 49 29.03 -25.70 -8.68
N PRO A 50 27.77 -25.32 -8.46
CA PRO A 50 26.64 -25.94 -9.14
C PRO A 50 26.72 -25.73 -10.66
N GLN A 51 26.08 -26.63 -11.41
CA GLN A 51 26.02 -26.56 -12.88
C GLN A 51 25.58 -25.16 -13.38
N LYS A 52 26.18 -24.71 -14.48
CA LYS A 52 25.89 -23.38 -15.07
C LYS A 52 24.42 -23.14 -15.43
N TYR A 53 23.63 -24.21 -15.59
CA TYR A 53 22.18 -24.12 -15.74
C TYR A 53 21.52 -23.28 -14.61
N TRP A 54 22.04 -23.36 -13.39
CA TRP A 54 21.56 -22.56 -12.26
C TRP A 54 21.70 -21.06 -12.47
N ALA A 55 22.63 -20.61 -13.30
CA ALA A 55 22.72 -19.20 -13.68
C ALA A 55 21.44 -18.73 -14.38
N ILE A 56 20.79 -19.56 -15.19
CA ILE A 56 19.54 -19.18 -15.88
C ILE A 56 18.31 -19.54 -15.03
N ALA A 57 18.37 -20.64 -14.29
CA ALA A 57 17.26 -21.06 -13.43
C ALA A 57 16.98 -20.07 -12.30
N LEU A 58 18.00 -19.53 -11.63
CA LEU A 58 17.81 -18.57 -10.52
C LEU A 58 16.96 -17.33 -10.92
N PRO A 59 17.26 -16.59 -12.00
CA PRO A 59 16.44 -15.44 -12.39
C PRO A 59 15.04 -15.83 -12.87
N ILE A 60 14.88 -17.03 -13.45
CA ILE A 60 13.54 -17.50 -13.85
C ILE A 60 12.71 -17.81 -12.60
N TYR A 61 13.28 -18.55 -11.63
CA TYR A 61 12.59 -18.87 -10.39
C TYR A 61 12.31 -17.61 -9.56
N SER A 62 13.21 -16.63 -9.51
CA SER A 62 12.93 -15.38 -8.80
C SER A 62 11.76 -14.62 -9.42
N CYS A 63 11.68 -14.51 -10.75
CA CYS A 63 10.54 -13.91 -11.43
C CYS A 63 9.23 -14.64 -11.12
N VAL A 64 9.23 -15.98 -11.18
CA VAL A 64 8.04 -16.79 -10.85
C VAL A 64 7.65 -16.61 -9.39
N THR A 65 8.60 -16.63 -8.45
CA THR A 65 8.35 -16.40 -7.03
C THR A 65 7.75 -15.02 -6.78
N LEU A 66 8.26 -13.97 -7.43
CA LEU A 66 7.70 -12.62 -7.32
C LEU A 66 6.25 -12.56 -7.82
N ILE A 67 5.95 -13.14 -8.99
CA ILE A 67 4.58 -13.19 -9.52
C ILE A 67 3.66 -13.96 -8.57
N CYS A 68 4.10 -15.13 -8.07
CA CYS A 68 3.32 -15.90 -7.10
C CYS A 68 3.09 -15.13 -5.80
N PHE A 69 4.10 -14.39 -5.32
CA PHE A 69 4.01 -13.55 -4.14
C PHE A 69 2.99 -12.42 -4.33
N GLU A 70 2.98 -11.73 -5.48
CA GLU A 70 1.99 -10.70 -5.80
C GLU A 70 0.56 -11.28 -5.82
N ILE A 71 0.36 -12.43 -6.47
CA ILE A 71 -0.95 -13.11 -6.49
C ILE A 71 -1.38 -13.49 -5.06
N PHE A 72 -0.46 -14.01 -4.26
CA PHE A 72 -0.73 -14.38 -2.88
C PHE A 72 -1.10 -13.16 -2.03
N MET A 73 -0.33 -12.08 -2.12
CA MET A 73 -0.61 -10.82 -1.42
C MET A 73 -1.95 -10.23 -1.86
N PHE A 74 -2.27 -10.26 -3.15
CA PHE A 74 -3.56 -9.84 -3.66
C PHE A 74 -4.71 -10.66 -3.06
N GLY A 75 -4.61 -11.99 -3.06
CA GLY A 75 -5.60 -12.87 -2.42
C GLY A 75 -5.70 -12.65 -0.91
N TYR A 76 -4.58 -12.44 -0.23
CA TYR A 76 -4.54 -12.11 1.18
C TYR A 76 -5.24 -10.78 1.46
N ASN A 77 -4.93 -9.73 0.70
CA ASN A 77 -5.59 -8.43 0.83
C ASN A 77 -7.10 -8.55 0.61
N LEU A 78 -7.54 -9.28 -0.42
CA LEU A 78 -8.98 -9.53 -0.65
C LEU A 78 -9.68 -10.29 0.49
N THR A 79 -8.93 -11.10 1.25
CA THR A 79 -9.51 -11.86 2.38
C THR A 79 -9.57 -11.04 3.66
N ASN A 80 -8.61 -10.13 3.87
CA ASN A 80 -8.58 -9.27 5.05
C ASN A 80 -9.39 -7.98 4.86
N GLU A 81 -9.58 -7.56 3.61
CA GLU A 81 -10.35 -6.38 3.28
C GLU A 81 -11.82 -6.79 3.15
N ASP A 82 -12.59 -6.57 4.21
CA ASP A 82 -14.03 -6.75 4.22
C ASP A 82 -14.67 -5.71 3.27
N ALA A 83 -14.77 -6.08 1.98
CA ALA A 83 -15.39 -5.24 0.97
C ALA A 83 -16.82 -4.80 1.35
N LEU A 84 -17.49 -5.56 2.22
CA LEU A 84 -18.79 -5.20 2.78
C LEU A 84 -18.70 -4.07 3.82
N GLU A 85 -17.68 -4.06 4.68
CA GLU A 85 -17.50 -3.01 5.68
C GLU A 85 -17.10 -1.69 5.02
N SER A 86 -16.30 -1.73 3.95
CA SER A 86 -15.99 -0.52 3.18
C SER A 86 -17.20 0.05 2.44
N MET A 87 -18.06 -0.80 1.85
CA MET A 87 -19.32 -0.35 1.24
C MET A 87 -20.32 0.18 2.28
N GLU A 88 -20.46 -0.51 3.42
CA GLU A 88 -21.31 -0.05 4.52
C GLU A 88 -20.81 1.29 5.07
N ARG A 89 -19.49 1.50 5.19
CA ARG A 89 -18.92 2.76 5.65
C ARG A 89 -19.21 3.91 4.69
N VAL A 90 -19.17 3.67 3.38
CA VAL A 90 -19.52 4.65 2.35
C VAL A 90 -21.03 4.96 2.38
N ASP A 91 -21.88 3.93 2.48
CA ASP A 91 -23.34 4.11 2.55
C ASP A 91 -23.75 4.84 3.84
N ASN A 92 -23.13 4.52 4.97
CA ASN A 92 -23.34 5.21 6.24
C ASN A 92 -22.91 6.68 6.19
N ASP A 93 -21.80 7.02 5.52
CA ASP A 93 -21.36 8.41 5.37
C ASP A 93 -22.38 9.24 4.56
N PHE A 94 -22.85 8.69 3.44
CA PHE A 94 -23.90 9.32 2.63
C PHE A 94 -25.24 9.38 3.38
N GLY A 95 -25.60 8.34 4.12
CA GLY A 95 -26.83 8.25 4.92
C GLY A 95 -26.86 9.29 6.05
N ILE A 96 -25.81 9.33 6.88
CA ILE A 96 -25.70 10.27 8.01
C ILE A 96 -25.66 11.72 7.51
N HIS A 97 -24.90 12.00 6.44
CA HIS A 97 -24.80 13.36 5.90
C HIS A 97 -26.13 13.82 5.27
N GLY A 98 -26.87 12.91 4.63
CA GLY A 98 -28.22 13.17 4.11
C GLY A 98 -29.24 13.44 5.22
N LEU A 99 -29.23 12.64 6.31
CA LEU A 99 -30.11 12.84 7.46
C LEU A 99 -29.83 14.17 8.17
N ASN A 100 -28.55 14.49 8.40
CA ASN A 100 -28.15 15.76 9.01
C ASN A 100 -28.57 16.96 8.15
N HIS A 101 -28.43 16.87 6.82
CA HIS A 101 -28.86 17.93 5.91
C HIS A 101 -30.38 18.17 5.99
N ASN A 102 -31.18 17.10 6.00
CA ASN A 102 -32.64 17.22 6.09
C ASN A 102 -33.10 17.81 7.43
N ALA A 103 -32.47 17.39 8.53
CA ALA A 103 -32.76 17.93 9.86
C ALA A 103 -32.41 19.44 9.95
N GLN A 104 -31.35 19.90 9.29
CA GLN A 104 -31.01 21.32 9.22
C GLN A 104 -32.07 22.13 8.46
N ILE A 105 -32.60 21.60 7.35
CA ILE A 105 -33.67 22.26 6.59
C ILE A 105 -34.95 22.38 7.43
N GLU A 106 -35.33 21.32 8.14
CA GLU A 106 -36.54 21.32 8.96
C GLU A 106 -36.44 22.32 10.13
N ASN A 107 -35.30 22.34 10.82
CA ASN A 107 -35.04 23.31 11.89
C ASN A 107 -35.06 24.75 11.35
N SER A 108 -34.38 25.00 10.22
CA SER A 108 -34.37 26.32 9.59
C SER A 108 -35.79 26.76 9.21
N LYS A 109 -36.60 25.86 8.64
CA LYS A 109 -38.00 26.13 8.29
C LYS A 109 -38.86 26.44 9.52
N ALA A 110 -38.64 25.73 10.63
CA ALA A 110 -39.35 25.96 11.88
C ALA A 110 -39.03 27.34 12.48
N ASP A 111 -37.78 27.79 12.37
CA ASP A 111 -37.35 29.12 12.83
C ASP A 111 -37.97 30.24 11.99
N PHE A 112 -37.97 30.10 10.65
CA PHE A 112 -38.65 31.05 9.77
C PHE A 112 -40.15 31.20 10.07
N LEU A 113 -40.84 30.09 10.37
CA LEU A 113 -42.26 30.10 10.69
C LEU A 113 -42.55 30.71 12.08
N LYS A 114 -41.62 30.60 13.03
CA LYS A 114 -41.72 31.31 14.32
C LYS A 114 -41.56 32.81 14.11
N ASP A 115 -40.57 33.23 13.35
CA ASP A 115 -40.34 34.65 13.04
C ASP A 115 -41.53 35.27 12.29
N GLU A 116 -42.13 34.57 11.33
CA GLU A 116 -43.33 35.03 10.62
C GLU A 116 -44.51 35.23 11.59
N LYS A 117 -44.72 34.30 12.53
CA LYS A 117 -45.79 34.41 13.53
C LYS A 117 -45.55 35.54 14.52
N GLU A 118 -44.30 35.77 14.95
CA GLU A 118 -43.96 36.90 15.82
C GLU A 118 -44.13 38.26 15.11
N VAL A 119 -43.79 38.34 13.82
CA VAL A 119 -43.99 39.55 13.00
C VAL A 119 -45.48 39.83 12.74
N GLY A 120 -46.25 38.79 12.41
CA GLY A 120 -47.71 38.88 12.24
C GLY A 120 -48.44 39.28 13.52
N GLN A 121 -47.97 38.80 14.68
CA GLN A 121 -48.53 39.16 15.99
C GLN A 121 -48.16 40.58 16.44
N LYS A 122 -47.07 41.17 15.92
CA LYS A 122 -46.70 42.58 16.17
C LYS A 122 -47.40 43.60 15.25
N HIS A 123 -47.90 43.17 14.09
CA HIS A 123 -48.55 44.06 13.11
C HIS A 123 -50.07 43.86 13.02
N GLY A 124 -50.64 42.88 13.73
CA GLY A 124 -52.08 42.72 13.93
C GLY A 124 -52.61 43.62 15.03
N VAL A 125 -53.44 44.59 14.64
CA VAL A 125 -54.44 45.27 15.48
C VAL A 125 -55.51 44.26 15.90
#